data_AF-A0A955FWU6-F1
#
_entry.id   AF-A0A955FWU6-F1
#
_cell.length_a   1.000
_cell.length_b   1.000
_cell.length_c   1.000
_cell.angle_alpha   90.00
_cell.angle_beta   90.00
_cell.angle_gamma   90.00
#
_symmetry.space_group_name_H-M   'P 1'
#
loop_
_entity.id
_entity.type
_entity.pdbx_description
1 polymer ?
#
loop_
_entity_poly.entity_id
_entity_poly.type
_entity_poly.pdbx_seq_one_letter_code
_entity_poly.pdbx_strand_id
1 'polypeptide(L)'
;MQPSAQPAPTIYTPEQVEAIRRSNKKKLIWGLVCLIAPTALLIITIIGYAIINFVTGSFSSSNQDSTFAQPSTAHTIGNVIIFLIGAISTLTWLPGIIGGIILLATRKKV
;
A
#
# COMPACT_ATOMS: atom_id res chain seq x y z
N MET A 1 6.71 17.67 -45.85
CA MET A 1 5.97 18.06 -44.63
C MET A 1 4.53 17.58 -44.80
N GLN A 2 4.15 16.51 -44.10
CA GLN A 2 2.86 15.86 -44.26
C GLN A 2 1.89 16.47 -43.22
N PRO A 3 0.73 17.03 -43.62
CA PRO A 3 -0.20 17.61 -42.68
C PRO A 3 -0.76 16.50 -41.78
N SER A 4 -0.49 16.58 -40.48
CA SER A 4 -1.08 15.69 -39.48
C SER A 4 -2.59 15.96 -39.43
N ALA A 5 -3.37 15.05 -40.03
CA ALA A 5 -4.82 15.10 -39.99
C ALA A 5 -5.28 15.07 -38.52
N GLN A 6 -5.82 16.20 -38.03
CA GLN A 6 -6.45 16.27 -36.73
C GLN A 6 -7.66 15.32 -36.72
N PRO A 7 -7.75 14.38 -35.77
CA PRO A 7 -8.91 13.50 -35.68
C PRO A 7 -10.16 14.36 -35.44
N ALA A 8 -11.21 14.11 -36.23
CA ALA A 8 -12.45 14.85 -36.17
C ALA A 8 -13.03 14.87 -34.73
N PRO A 9 -13.62 15.98 -34.28
CA PRO A 9 -14.24 16.08 -32.96
C PRO A 9 -15.35 15.03 -32.86
N THR A 10 -15.13 14.05 -31.98
CA THR A 10 -16.13 13.02 -31.69
C THR A 10 -17.19 13.64 -30.79
N ILE A 11 -18.38 13.88 -31.33
CA ILE A 11 -19.54 14.31 -30.55
C ILE A 11 -19.97 13.11 -29.70
N TYR A 12 -19.66 13.16 -28.41
CA TYR A 12 -20.10 12.13 -27.47
C TYR A 12 -21.60 12.26 -27.21
N THR A 13 -22.32 11.13 -27.20
CA THR A 13 -23.71 11.12 -26.73
C THR A 13 -23.74 11.34 -25.21
N PRO A 14 -24.81 11.93 -24.64
CA PRO A 14 -24.90 12.12 -23.18
C PRO A 14 -24.73 10.82 -22.39
N GLU A 15 -25.19 9.69 -22.95
CA GLU A 15 -25.00 8.36 -22.38
C GLU A 15 -23.51 7.95 -22.29
N GLN A 16 -22.73 8.24 -23.35
CA GLN A 16 -21.29 7.96 -23.36
C GLN A 16 -20.54 8.81 -22.33
N VAL A 17 -20.95 10.07 -22.13
CA VAL A 17 -20.34 10.96 -21.13
C VAL A 17 -20.54 10.40 -19.71
N GLU A 18 -21.73 9.88 -19.41
CA GLU A 18 -21.99 9.24 -18.10
C GLU A 18 -21.16 7.97 -17.90
N ALA A 19 -21.05 7.11 -18.93
CA ALA A 19 -20.25 5.90 -18.87
C ALA A 19 -18.76 6.21 -18.62
N ILE A 20 -18.22 7.25 -19.28
CA ILE A 20 -16.84 7.72 -19.07
C ILE A 20 -16.68 8.25 -17.63
N ARG A 21 -17.65 9.00 -17.09
CA ARG A 21 -17.59 9.51 -15.71
C ARG A 21 -17.53 8.38 -14.68
N ARG A 22 -18.31 7.30 -14.88
CA ARG A 22 -18.32 6.13 -13.98
C ARG A 22 -17.00 5.37 -14.02
N SER A 23 -16.43 5.13 -15.20
CA SER A 23 -15.14 4.43 -15.34
C SER A 23 -13.99 5.23 -14.73
N ASN A 24 -14.00 6.56 -14.88
CA ASN A 24 -13.01 7.45 -14.28
C ASN A 24 -13.04 7.42 -12.75
N LYS A 25 -14.21 7.32 -12.12
CA LYS A 25 -14.33 7.18 -10.66
C LYS A 25 -13.69 5.88 -10.15
N LYS A 26 -13.98 4.75 -10.81
CA LYS A 26 -13.41 3.45 -10.41
C LYS A 26 -11.89 3.43 -10.52
N LYS A 27 -11.34 3.94 -11.63
CA LYS A 27 -9.89 4.06 -11.82
C LYS A 27 -9.23 4.93 -10.74
N LEU A 28 -9.89 6.03 -10.36
CA LEU A 28 -9.40 6.91 -9.30
C LEU A 28 -9.41 6.23 -7.93
N ILE A 29 -10.49 5.53 -7.58
CA ILE A 29 -10.57 4.80 -6.31
C ILE A 29 -9.53 3.68 -6.27
N TRP A 30 -9.38 2.93 -7.36
CA TRP A 30 -8.42 1.83 -7.42
C TRP A 30 -6.97 2.33 -7.36
N GLY A 31 -6.66 3.43 -8.06
CA GLY A 31 -5.36 4.10 -7.95
C GLY A 31 -5.09 4.65 -6.55
N LEU A 32 -6.10 5.25 -5.91
CA LEU A 32 -6.01 5.76 -4.54
C LEU A 32 -5.79 4.62 -3.53
N VAL A 33 -6.52 3.52 -3.65
CA VAL A 33 -6.35 2.33 -2.81
C VAL A 33 -4.95 1.74 -3.01
N CYS A 34 -4.47 1.63 -4.25
CA CYS A 34 -3.14 1.11 -4.55
C CYS A 34 -2.01 2.02 -4.00
N LEU A 35 -2.28 3.32 -3.86
CA LEU A 35 -1.35 4.29 -3.26
C LEU A 35 -1.37 4.24 -1.71
N ILE A 36 -2.55 4.18 -1.11
CA ILE A 36 -2.73 4.29 0.34
C ILE A 36 -2.53 2.95 1.04
N ALA A 37 -2.99 1.85 0.46
CA ALA A 37 -2.98 0.52 1.09
C ALA A 37 -1.58 0.06 1.52
N PRO A 38 -0.51 0.18 0.69
CA PRO A 38 0.84 -0.22 1.10
C PRO A 38 1.34 0.60 2.30
N THR A 39 1.06 1.90 2.30
CA THR A 39 1.48 2.83 3.35
C THR A 39 0.75 2.54 4.66
N ALA A 40 -0.57 2.30 4.60
CA ALA A 40 -1.36 1.93 5.75
C ALA A 40 -0.93 0.58 6.35
N LEU A 41 -0.64 -0.41 5.50
CA LEU A 41 -0.20 -1.74 5.92
C LEU A 41 1.17 -1.67 6.63
N LEU A 42 2.08 -0.85 6.11
CA LEU A 42 3.39 -0.60 6.74
C LEU A 42 3.22 0.06 8.12
N ILE A 43 2.39 1.10 8.23
CA ILE A 43 2.11 1.77 9.51
C ILE A 43 1.51 0.80 10.53
N ILE A 44 0.51 0.01 10.12
CA ILE A 44 -0.12 -1.00 10.98
C ILE A 44 0.90 -2.02 11.47
N THR A 45 1.81 -2.47 10.60
CA THR A 45 2.87 -3.43 10.95
C THR A 45 3.83 -2.84 11.99
N ILE A 46 4.26 -1.59 11.82
CA ILE A 46 5.14 -0.90 12.78
C ILE A 46 4.43 -0.74 14.13
N ILE A 47 3.18 -0.27 14.13
CA ILE A 47 2.40 -0.09 15.37
C ILE A 47 2.20 -1.43 16.08
N GLY A 48 1.83 -2.49 15.36
CA GLY A 48 1.68 -3.83 15.92
C GLY A 48 2.96 -4.34 16.57
N TYR A 49 4.10 -4.17 15.89
CA TYR A 49 5.40 -4.53 16.45
C TYR A 49 5.74 -3.73 17.71
N ALA A 50 5.48 -2.41 17.70
CA ALA A 50 5.74 -1.55 18.85
C ALA A 50 4.90 -1.97 20.07
N ILE A 51 3.62 -2.29 19.87
CA ILE A 51 2.73 -2.78 20.94
C ILE A 51 3.25 -4.10 21.50
N ILE A 52 3.59 -5.07 20.65
CA ILE A 52 4.07 -6.39 21.09
C ILE A 52 5.37 -6.24 21.91
N ASN A 53 6.33 -5.45 21.44
CA ASN A 53 7.57 -5.21 22.18
C ASN A 53 7.32 -4.46 23.50
N PHE A 54 6.45 -3.45 23.48
CA PHE A 54 6.12 -2.68 24.66
C PHE A 54 5.47 -3.55 25.75
N VAL A 55 4.50 -4.37 25.35
CA VAL A 55 3.80 -5.30 26.25
C VAL A 55 4.77 -6.35 26.80
N THR A 56 5.58 -6.96 25.93
CA THR A 56 6.58 -7.97 26.35
C THR A 56 7.62 -7.36 27.29
N GLY A 57 8.13 -6.17 26.97
CA GLY A 57 9.09 -5.44 27.81
C GLY A 57 8.52 -5.03 29.16
N SER A 58 7.22 -4.70 29.22
CA SER A 58 6.53 -4.37 30.48
C SER A 58 6.39 -5.58 31.41
N PHE A 59 6.25 -6.80 30.86
CA PHE A 59 6.20 -8.03 31.64
C PHE A 59 7.58 -8.56 32.08
N SER A 60 8.66 -8.18 31.39
CA SER A 60 10.02 -8.58 31.75
C SER A 60 10.56 -7.87 33.00
N SER A 61 9.95 -6.77 33.43
CA SER A 61 10.45 -5.99 34.58
C SER A 61 10.13 -6.59 35.97
N SER A 62 9.32 -7.65 36.06
CA SER A 62 8.94 -8.25 37.35
C SER A 62 9.63 -9.56 37.71
N ASN A 63 10.49 -10.12 36.86
CA ASN A 63 11.25 -11.35 37.15
C ASN A 63 12.75 -11.13 36.91
N GLN A 64 13.38 -10.32 37.77
CA GLN A 64 14.83 -10.41 37.98
C GLN A 64 15.12 -11.75 38.65
N ASP A 65 15.54 -12.78 37.90
CA ASP A 65 16.37 -13.89 38.44
C ASP A 65 16.83 -14.94 37.39
N SER A 66 17.03 -14.56 36.13
CA SER A 66 17.71 -15.47 35.20
C SER A 66 18.53 -14.74 34.15
N THR A 67 19.80 -14.53 34.48
CA THR A 67 20.91 -14.08 33.62
C THR A 67 21.17 -14.99 32.39
N PHE A 68 20.31 -15.99 32.16
CA PHE A 68 20.31 -16.91 31.01
C PHE A 68 18.91 -17.06 30.41
N ALA A 69 18.11 -15.99 30.37
CA ALA A 69 16.83 -15.99 29.65
C ALA A 69 17.08 -16.16 28.13
N GLN A 70 17.17 -17.42 27.72
CA GLN A 70 17.28 -17.83 26.33
C GLN A 70 16.10 -17.21 25.57
N PRO A 71 16.33 -16.48 24.46
CA PRO A 71 15.24 -15.88 23.70
C PRO A 71 14.27 -17.00 23.31
N SER A 72 13.03 -16.88 23.76
CA SER A 72 12.03 -17.90 23.51
C SER A 72 11.86 -18.05 22.00
N THR A 73 11.75 -19.28 21.52
CA THR A 73 11.55 -19.60 20.09
C THR A 73 10.39 -18.79 19.49
N ALA A 74 9.38 -18.47 20.30
CA ALA A 74 8.26 -17.61 19.93
C ALA A 74 8.68 -16.18 19.52
N HIS A 75 9.64 -15.58 20.23
CA HIS A 75 10.13 -14.24 19.91
C HIS A 75 10.89 -14.21 18.57
N THR A 76 11.71 -15.24 18.32
CA THR A 76 12.42 -15.40 17.05
C THR A 76 11.45 -15.58 15.89
N ILE A 77 10.44 -16.43 16.04
CA ILE A 77 9.40 -16.64 15.01
C ILE A 77 8.63 -15.34 14.73
N GLY A 78 8.26 -14.60 15.78
CA GLY A 78 7.58 -13.31 15.65
C GLY A 78 8.39 -12.29 14.85
N ASN A 79 9.69 -12.16 15.15
CA ASN A 79 10.58 -11.28 14.40
C ASN A 79 10.69 -11.67 12.92
N VAL A 80 10.77 -12.97 12.62
CA VAL A 80 10.84 -13.46 11.23
C VAL A 80 9.56 -13.13 10.47
N ILE A 81 8.38 -13.33 11.06
CA ILE A 81 7.10 -13.02 10.41
C ILE A 81 7.00 -11.51 10.12
N ILE A 82 7.37 -10.67 11.09
CA ILE A 82 7.33 -9.21 10.93
C ILE A 82 8.32 -8.74 9.87
N PHE A 83 9.52 -9.32 9.84
CA PHE A 83 10.49 -9.06 8.79
C PHE A 83 9.94 -9.44 7.41
N LEU A 84 9.32 -10.62 7.27
CA LEU A 84 8.74 -11.07 6.01
C LEU A 84 7.59 -10.18 5.54
N ILE A 85 6.68 -9.80 6.44
CA ILE A 85 5.58 -8.87 6.11
C ILE A 85 6.14 -7.51 5.70
N GLY A 86 7.12 -6.98 6.44
CA GLY A 86 7.79 -5.73 6.11
C GLY A 86 8.49 -5.79 4.74
N ALA A 87 9.20 -6.88 4.46
CA ALA A 87 9.90 -7.08 3.19
C ALA A 87 8.94 -7.21 2.00
N ILE A 88 7.86 -7.98 2.14
CA ILE A 88 6.81 -8.08 1.10
C ILE A 88 6.14 -6.72 0.91
N SER A 89 5.90 -5.98 1.99
CA SER A 89 5.32 -4.64 1.93
C SER A 89 6.22 -3.68 1.16
N THR A 90 7.53 -3.66 1.38
CA THR A 90 8.45 -2.78 0.65
C THR A 90 8.64 -3.21 -0.80
N LEU A 91 8.69 -4.52 -1.07
CA LEU A 91 8.74 -5.09 -2.42
C LEU A 91 7.51 -4.73 -3.24
N THR A 92 6.33 -4.70 -2.63
CA THR A 92 5.07 -4.35 -3.30
C THR A 92 4.80 -2.85 -3.32
N TRP A 93 5.41 -2.08 -2.42
CA TRP A 93 5.25 -0.62 -2.34
C TRP A 93 5.73 0.09 -3.60
N LEU A 94 6.92 -0.25 -4.10
CA LEU A 94 7.50 0.42 -5.28
C LEU A 94 6.66 0.23 -6.56
N PRO A 95 6.31 -1.02 -6.98
CA PRO A 95 5.43 -1.21 -8.13
C PRO A 95 4.01 -0.68 -7.90
N GLY A 96 3.51 -0.72 -6.65
CA GLY A 96 2.20 -0.16 -6.28
C GLY A 96 2.13 1.36 -6.47
N ILE A 97 3.15 2.10 -6.02
CA ILE A 97 3.24 3.55 -6.25
C ILE A 97 3.36 3.86 -7.73
N ILE A 98 4.25 3.17 -8.46
CA ILE A 98 4.45 3.41 -9.90
C ILE A 98 3.14 3.18 -10.65
N GLY A 99 2.45 2.05 -10.40
CA GLY A 99 1.16 1.75 -11.01
C GLY A 99 0.07 2.76 -10.65
N GLY A 100 0.01 3.20 -9.38
CA GLY A 100 -0.92 4.23 -8.91
C GLY A 100 -0.71 5.58 -9.61
N ILE A 101 0.55 6.03 -9.72
CA ILE A 101 0.89 7.27 -10.41
C ILE A 101 0.57 7.18 -11.90
N ILE A 102 0.88 6.06 -12.57
CA ILE A 102 0.58 5.88 -14.00
C ILE A 102 -0.93 5.91 -14.24
N LEU A 103 -1.74 5.25 -13.40
CA LEU A 103 -3.20 5.30 -13.50
C LEU A 103 -3.77 6.71 -13.29
N LEU A 104 -3.17 7.49 -12.39
CA LEU A 104 -3.55 8.88 -12.16
C LEU A 104 -3.14 9.79 -13.33
N ALA A 105 -1.94 9.59 -13.87
CA ALA A 105 -1.39 10.39 -14.97
C ALA A 105 -2.06 10.09 -16.32
N THR A 106 -2.44 8.83 -16.56
CA THR A 106 -3.15 8.40 -17.79
C THR A 106 -4.65 8.72 -17.77
N ARG A 107 -5.14 9.43 -16.73
CA ARG A 107 -6.52 9.86 -16.66
C ARG A 107 -6.82 10.88 -17.77
N LYS A 108 -7.59 10.46 -18.77
CA LYS A 108 -8.17 11.37 -19.76
C LYS A 108 -9.01 12.42 -19.03
N LYS A 109 -8.65 13.70 -19.21
CA LYS A 109 -9.50 14.83 -18.84
C LYS A 109 -10.70 14.82 -19.79
N VAL A 110 -11.90 14.77 -19.21
CA VAL A 110 -13.18 15.00 -19.90
C VAL A 110 -13.48 16.47 -19.75
#